data_AF-A0A960DLT2-F1
#
_entry.id   AF-A0A960DLT2-F1
#
_cell.length_a   1.000
_cell.length_b   1.000
_cell.length_c   1.000
_cell.angle_alpha   90.00
_cell.angle_beta   90.00
_cell.angle_gamma   90.00
#
_symmetry.space_group_name_H-M   'P 1'
#
loop_
_entity.id
_entity.type
_entity.pdbx_description
1 polymer ?
#
loop_
_entity_poly.entity_id
_entity_poly.type
_entity_poly.pdbx_seq_one_letter_code
_entity_poly.pdbx_strand_id
1 'polypeptide(L)'
;MGLQKVAHRHLDYDKAASAIFTEPEIADVGLAEAEAFAEGRKIRVTKVPFSATPKALINNDPRGFVKIISDPATGVVLGGSIVGRHAAELISVIALAVTANLKVTDIVESLLVHPALAEALAEAAE
;
A
#
# COMPACT_ATOMS: atom_id res chain seq x y z
N MET A 1 -29.11 23.62 26.55
CA MET A 1 -28.83 22.34 25.84
C MET A 1 -28.02 22.69 24.61
N GLY A 2 -26.69 22.65 24.72
CA GLY A 2 -25.78 23.15 23.68
C GLY A 2 -25.69 22.16 22.52
N LEU A 3 -26.13 22.60 21.34
CA LEU A 3 -25.91 21.87 20.09
C LEU A 3 -24.40 21.87 19.81
N GLN A 4 -23.74 20.73 20.03
CA GLN A 4 -22.38 20.54 19.54
C GLN A 4 -22.41 20.65 18.01
N LYS A 5 -21.86 21.75 17.48
CA LYS A 5 -21.51 21.85 16.06
C LYS A 5 -20.36 20.88 15.81
N VAL A 6 -20.68 19.64 15.45
CA VAL A 6 -19.66 18.70 14.96
C VAL A 6 -19.09 19.30 13.69
N ALA A 7 -17.80 19.62 13.69
CA ALA A 7 -17.13 20.07 12.48
C ALA A 7 -17.16 18.92 11.47
N HIS A 8 -17.79 19.13 10.32
CA HIS A 8 -17.77 18.16 9.23
C HIS A 8 -16.34 18.07 8.69
N ARG A 9 -15.71 16.91 8.85
CA ARG A 9 -14.38 16.63 8.28
C ARG A 9 -14.54 16.36 6.78
N HIS A 10 -13.74 17.04 5.96
CA HIS A 10 -13.65 16.75 4.55
C HIS A 10 -12.94 15.39 4.36
N LEU A 11 -13.58 14.49 3.60
CA LEU A 11 -13.02 13.19 3.25
C LEU A 11 -12.27 13.31 1.93
N ASP A 12 -11.03 12.83 1.93
CA ASP A 12 -10.20 12.75 0.73
C ASP A 12 -10.38 11.36 0.12
N TYR A 13 -11.23 11.27 -0.91
CA TYR A 13 -11.60 10.00 -1.53
C TYR A 13 -10.47 9.39 -2.37
N ASP A 14 -9.51 10.20 -2.81
CA ASP A 14 -8.33 9.71 -3.55
C ASP A 14 -7.44 8.83 -2.66
N LYS A 15 -7.62 8.91 -1.33
CA LYS A 15 -6.90 8.12 -0.33
C LYS A 15 -7.72 6.95 0.23
N ALA A 16 -8.92 6.72 -0.28
CA ALA A 16 -9.74 5.60 0.15
C ALA A 16 -9.12 4.28 -0.32
N ALA A 17 -8.87 3.36 0.60
CA ALA A 17 -8.47 2.01 0.24
C ALA A 17 -9.67 1.22 -0.29
N SER A 18 -9.42 0.37 -1.28
CA SER A 18 -10.42 -0.51 -1.88
C SER A 18 -9.92 -1.95 -1.89
N ALA A 19 -10.85 -2.92 -1.87
CA ALA A 19 -10.52 -4.33 -1.92
C ALA A 19 -11.59 -5.14 -2.64
N ILE A 20 -11.14 -6.17 -3.35
CA ILE A 20 -11.94 -7.19 -4.01
C ILE A 20 -11.55 -8.54 -3.40
N PHE A 21 -12.51 -9.18 -2.72
CA PHE A 21 -12.31 -10.41 -1.95
C PHE A 21 -12.39 -11.67 -2.82
N THR A 22 -11.65 -11.67 -3.94
CA THR A 22 -11.41 -12.86 -4.78
C THR A 22 -10.33 -13.76 -4.18
N GLU A 23 -10.01 -14.85 -4.86
CA GLU A 23 -8.92 -15.75 -4.49
C GLU A 23 -7.86 -15.79 -5.63
N PRO A 24 -6.69 -15.14 -5.47
CA PRO A 24 -6.28 -14.31 -4.33
C PRO A 24 -7.03 -12.96 -4.25
N GLU A 25 -6.96 -12.32 -3.09
CA GLU A 25 -7.54 -10.98 -2.87
C GLU A 25 -6.76 -9.92 -3.67
N ILE A 26 -7.44 -8.82 -3.99
CA ILE A 26 -6.87 -7.65 -4.63
C ILE A 26 -7.21 -6.44 -3.77
N ALA A 27 -6.25 -5.59 -3.48
CA ALA A 27 -6.47 -4.35 -2.76
C ALA A 27 -5.59 -3.22 -3.30
N ASP A 28 -6.07 -2.00 -3.23
CA ASP A 28 -5.36 -0.81 -3.70
C ASP A 28 -5.73 0.44 -2.90
N VAL A 29 -4.87 1.45 -2.98
CA VAL A 29 -5.09 2.77 -2.37
C VAL A 29 -4.22 3.81 -3.07
N GLY A 30 -4.71 5.04 -3.17
CA GLY A 30 -3.95 6.17 -3.70
C GLY A 30 -3.82 6.16 -5.22
N LEU A 31 -2.77 6.83 -5.72
CA LEU A 31 -2.53 7.07 -7.14
C LEU A 31 -2.34 5.76 -7.91
N ALA A 32 -3.10 5.55 -8.98
CA ALA A 32 -2.85 4.45 -9.90
C ALA A 32 -1.72 4.76 -10.88
N GLU A 33 -0.93 3.75 -11.25
CA GLU A 33 0.18 3.89 -12.21
C GLU A 33 -0.29 4.40 -13.58
N ALA A 34 -1.46 3.94 -14.04
CA ALA A 34 -2.05 4.37 -15.30
C ALA A 34 -2.49 5.85 -15.27
N GLU A 35 -3.01 6.31 -14.13
CA GLU A 35 -3.40 7.72 -13.92
C GLU A 35 -2.16 8.61 -13.93
N ALA A 36 -1.10 8.21 -13.21
CA ALA A 36 0.15 8.95 -13.19
C ALA A 36 0.77 9.08 -14.59
N PHE A 37 0.70 8.01 -15.39
CA PHE A 37 1.15 8.03 -16.78
C PHE A 37 0.30 8.96 -17.65
N ALA A 38 -1.02 8.92 -17.51
CA ALA A 38 -1.94 9.79 -18.25
C ALA A 38 -1.71 11.29 -17.94
N GLU A 39 -1.32 11.61 -16.71
CA GLU A 39 -1.00 12.96 -16.27
C GLU A 39 0.44 13.40 -16.58
N GLY A 40 1.29 12.52 -17.11
CA GLY A 40 2.71 12.78 -17.32
C GLY A 40 3.50 12.97 -16.02
N ARG A 41 2.97 12.46 -14.90
CA ARG A 41 3.62 12.54 -13.58
C ARG A 41 4.77 11.55 -13.50
N LYS A 42 5.94 12.03 -13.06
CA LYS A 42 7.07 11.16 -12.75
C LYS A 42 6.79 10.40 -11.45
N ILE A 43 6.85 9.09 -11.51
CA ILE A 43 6.67 8.19 -10.37
C ILE A 43 7.79 7.15 -10.35
N ARG A 44 8.12 6.66 -9.15
CA ARG A 44 8.88 5.43 -8.95
C ARG A 44 7.88 4.32 -8.65
N VAL A 45 8.05 3.17 -9.30
CA VAL A 45 7.24 1.98 -9.06
C VAL A 45 8.15 0.85 -8.62
N THR A 46 7.88 0.29 -7.45
CA THR A 46 8.54 -0.93 -6.98
C THR A 46 7.50 -2.04 -6.88
N LYS A 47 7.85 -3.26 -7.31
CA LYS A 47 6.97 -4.41 -7.29
C LYS A 47 7.72 -5.66 -6.82
N VAL A 48 7.24 -6.26 -5.75
CA VAL A 48 7.83 -7.44 -5.12
C VAL A 48 6.85 -8.61 -5.19
N PRO A 49 7.21 -9.75 -5.80
CA PRO A 49 6.34 -10.91 -5.85
C PRO A 49 6.30 -11.62 -4.50
N PHE A 50 5.13 -12.15 -4.11
CA PHE A 50 5.03 -12.97 -2.88
C PHE A 50 5.84 -14.27 -2.97
N SER A 51 6.25 -14.70 -4.15
CA SER A 51 7.20 -15.82 -4.33
C SER A 51 8.59 -15.56 -3.74
N ALA A 52 8.95 -14.30 -3.45
CA ALA A 52 10.17 -13.95 -2.74
C ALA A 52 9.98 -13.91 -1.22
N THR A 53 8.74 -13.93 -0.72
CA THR A 53 8.41 -13.76 0.69
C THR A 53 8.42 -15.10 1.44
N PRO A 54 9.29 -15.30 2.45
CA PRO A 54 9.37 -16.54 3.23
C PRO A 54 8.03 -17.00 3.80
N LYS A 55 7.23 -16.09 4.35
CA LYS A 55 5.92 -16.46 4.91
C LYS A 55 4.95 -17.00 3.86
N ALA A 56 4.97 -16.47 2.64
CA ALA A 56 4.09 -16.94 1.55
C ALA A 56 4.49 -18.36 1.09
N LEU A 57 5.79 -18.64 1.03
CA LEU A 57 6.31 -19.97 0.75
C LEU A 57 5.94 -20.98 1.85
N ILE A 58 6.08 -20.60 3.12
CA ILE A 58 5.66 -21.43 4.27
C ILE A 58 4.16 -21.76 4.20
N ASN A 59 3.35 -20.79 3.78
CA ASN A 59 1.90 -20.97 3.61
C ASN A 59 1.52 -21.75 2.34
N ASN A 60 2.49 -22.11 1.49
CA ASN A 60 2.28 -22.72 0.18
C ASN A 60 1.33 -21.91 -0.73
N ASP A 61 1.39 -20.58 -0.64
CA ASP A 61 0.60 -19.67 -1.49
C ASP A 61 1.42 -18.44 -1.92
N PRO A 62 2.35 -18.59 -2.88
CA PRO A 62 3.24 -17.52 -3.35
C PRO A 62 2.63 -16.64 -4.45
N ARG A 63 1.32 -16.74 -4.70
CA ARG A 63 0.68 -16.03 -5.82
C ARG A 63 0.55 -14.54 -5.52
N GLY A 64 0.84 -13.72 -6.52
CA GLY A 64 0.62 -12.27 -6.48
C GLY A 64 1.86 -11.48 -6.06
N PHE A 65 1.65 -10.24 -5.59
CA PHE A 65 2.68 -9.25 -5.38
C PHE A 65 2.23 -8.09 -4.47
N VAL A 66 3.21 -7.34 -3.98
CA VAL A 66 3.06 -5.99 -3.43
C VAL A 66 3.63 -4.99 -4.44
N LYS A 67 2.91 -3.90 -4.71
CA LYS A 67 3.36 -2.78 -5.54
C LYS A 67 3.23 -1.48 -4.75
N ILE A 68 4.31 -0.69 -4.70
CA ILE A 68 4.32 0.65 -4.09
C ILE A 68 4.67 1.67 -5.18
N ILE A 69 3.92 2.77 -5.19
CA ILE A 69 4.14 3.92 -6.06
C ILE A 69 4.58 5.07 -5.18
N SER A 70 5.73 5.66 -5.48
CA SER A 70 6.31 6.75 -4.70
C SER A 70 6.81 7.90 -5.58
N ASP A 71 6.92 9.07 -4.97
CA ASP A 71 7.52 10.24 -5.59
C ASP A 71 9.06 10.06 -5.65
N PRO A 72 9.69 10.12 -6.83
CA PRO A 72 11.12 9.84 -6.97
C PRO A 72 12.03 10.91 -6.35
N ALA A 73 11.53 12.13 -6.12
CA ALA A 73 12.33 13.22 -5.55
C ALA A 73 12.27 13.22 -4.02
N THR A 74 11.13 12.86 -3.45
CA THR A 74 10.87 12.98 -2.00
C THR A 74 10.78 11.64 -1.27
N GLY A 75 10.54 10.55 -2.00
CA GLY A 75 10.28 9.22 -1.46
C GLY A 75 8.89 9.05 -0.84
N VAL A 76 8.00 10.05 -0.94
CA VAL A 76 6.64 9.98 -0.38
C VAL A 76 5.83 8.91 -1.09
N VAL A 77 5.12 8.09 -0.31
CA VAL A 77 4.20 7.06 -0.83
C VAL A 77 2.96 7.74 -1.42
N LEU A 78 2.72 7.49 -2.70
CA LEU A 78 1.60 8.05 -3.46
C LEU A 78 0.43 7.08 -3.59
N GLY A 79 0.72 5.77 -3.52
CA GLY A 79 -0.26 4.72 -3.64
C GLY A 79 0.38 3.34 -3.67
N GLY A 80 -0.45 2.33 -3.85
CA GLY A 80 0.02 0.96 -4.01
C GLY A 80 -1.10 -0.02 -4.31
N SER A 81 -0.71 -1.24 -4.63
CA SER A 81 -1.63 -2.34 -4.90
C SER A 81 -1.04 -3.64 -4.39
N ILE A 82 -1.89 -4.49 -3.82
CA ILE A 82 -1.52 -5.81 -3.32
C ILE A 82 -2.44 -6.82 -3.98
N VAL A 83 -1.85 -7.88 -4.52
CA VAL A 83 -2.57 -9.06 -4.98
C VAL A 83 -2.01 -10.24 -4.20
N GLY A 84 -2.81 -10.95 -3.43
CA GLY A 84 -2.32 -12.05 -2.62
C GLY A 84 -3.23 -12.37 -1.45
N ARG A 85 -2.81 -13.33 -0.62
CA ARG A 85 -3.54 -13.70 0.59
C ARG A 85 -3.51 -12.53 1.60
N HIS A 86 -4.66 -12.18 2.17
CA HIS A 86 -4.81 -11.06 3.12
C HIS A 86 -4.46 -9.68 2.53
N ALA A 87 -4.61 -9.48 1.22
CA ALA A 87 -4.36 -8.18 0.59
C ALA A 87 -5.20 -7.06 1.21
N ALA A 88 -6.47 -7.35 1.56
CA ALA A 88 -7.38 -6.37 2.18
C ALA A 88 -6.91 -5.89 3.56
N GLU A 89 -6.17 -6.71 4.30
CA GLU A 89 -5.57 -6.33 5.58
C GLU A 89 -4.24 -5.60 5.37
N LEU A 90 -3.38 -6.13 4.50
CA LEU A 90 -2.04 -5.60 4.23
C LEU A 90 -2.06 -4.19 3.62
N ILE A 91 -3.07 -3.86 2.81
CA ILE A 91 -3.20 -2.54 2.17
C ILE A 91 -3.29 -1.40 3.20
N SER A 92 -3.73 -1.71 4.42
CA SER A 92 -3.86 -0.74 5.52
C SER A 92 -2.55 0.00 5.83
N VAL A 93 -1.40 -0.67 5.66
CA VAL A 93 -0.08 -0.05 5.86
C VAL A 93 0.17 1.03 4.80
N ILE A 94 -0.10 0.73 3.53
CA ILE A 94 0.06 1.67 2.42
C ILE A 94 -0.96 2.80 2.55
N ALA A 95 -2.20 2.49 2.96
CA ALA A 95 -3.25 3.48 3.17
C ALA A 95 -2.87 4.50 4.26
N LEU A 96 -2.27 4.03 5.36
CA LEU A 96 -1.74 4.90 6.40
C LEU A 96 -0.60 5.76 5.87
N ALA A 97 0.33 5.18 5.10
CA ALA A 97 1.45 5.89 4.50
C ALA A 97 0.97 7.02 3.56
N VAL A 98 0.01 6.74 2.67
CA VAL A 98 -0.60 7.74 1.76
C VAL A 98 -1.33 8.83 2.55
N THR A 99 -2.08 8.44 3.59
CA THR A 99 -2.85 9.40 4.42
C THR A 99 -1.94 10.36 5.17
N ALA A 100 -0.85 9.85 5.75
CA ALA A 100 0.09 10.62 6.55
C ALA A 100 1.26 11.22 5.74
N ASN A 101 1.28 11.02 4.42
CA ASN A 101 2.39 11.41 3.52
C ASN A 101 3.75 10.86 4.00
N LEU A 102 3.77 9.62 4.46
CA LEU A 102 4.99 8.93 4.87
C LEU A 102 5.85 8.63 3.64
N LYS A 103 7.16 8.54 3.89
CA LYS A 103 8.14 8.10 2.91
C LYS A 103 8.28 6.58 2.93
N VAL A 104 8.76 6.04 1.82
CA VAL A 104 9.12 4.62 1.73
C VAL A 104 10.14 4.22 2.82
N THR A 105 11.04 5.13 3.21
CA THR A 105 11.99 4.92 4.31
C THR A 105 11.30 4.70 5.66
N ASP A 106 10.16 5.34 5.91
CA ASP A 106 9.41 5.15 7.17
C ASP A 106 8.86 3.72 7.27
N ILE A 107 8.51 3.10 6.14
CA ILE A 107 8.08 1.69 6.09
C ILE A 107 9.26 0.76 6.37
N VAL A 108 10.42 1.01 5.74
CA VAL A 108 11.64 0.21 5.95
C VAL A 108 12.13 0.30 7.40
N GLU A 109 12.17 1.50 7.97
CA GLU A 109 12.62 1.77 9.34
C GLU A 109 11.66 1.27 10.42
N SER A 110 10.42 0.92 10.06
CA SER A 110 9.44 0.35 10.99
C SER A 110 9.75 -1.10 11.41
N LEU A 111 10.75 -1.75 10.79
CA LEU A 111 11.24 -3.09 11.15
C LEU A 111 10.10 -4.11 11.30
N LEU A 112 9.39 -4.35 10.18
CA LEU A 112 8.26 -5.27 10.15
C LEU A 112 8.67 -6.70 10.56
N VAL A 113 7.71 -7.43 11.15
CA VAL A 113 7.94 -8.76 11.74
C VAL A 113 8.37 -9.77 10.67
N HIS A 114 9.39 -10.58 10.99
CA HIS A 114 9.86 -11.71 10.19
C HIS A 114 9.63 -13.06 10.93
N PRO A 115 9.12 -14.12 10.26
CA PRO A 115 8.53 -14.12 8.92
C PRO A 115 7.05 -13.68 8.97
N ALA A 116 6.66 -12.72 8.14
CA ALA A 116 5.26 -12.30 7.98
C ALA A 116 5.00 -11.83 6.55
N LEU A 117 3.76 -11.97 6.04
CA LEU A 117 3.44 -11.46 4.69
C LEU A 117 3.68 -9.95 4.56
N ALA A 118 3.53 -9.22 5.66
CA ALA A 118 3.79 -7.78 5.73
C ALA A 118 5.26 -7.42 5.44
N GLU A 119 6.23 -8.34 5.59
CA GLU A 119 7.64 -8.07 5.28
C GLU A 119 7.84 -7.69 3.80
N ALA A 120 7.00 -8.20 2.89
CA ALA A 120 6.99 -7.84 1.48
C ALA A 120 6.72 -6.34 1.24
N LEU A 121 6.07 -5.65 2.19
CA LEU A 121 5.87 -4.20 2.15
C LEU A 121 7.18 -3.45 2.37
N ALA A 122 8.05 -3.94 3.26
CA ALA A 122 9.36 -3.36 3.49
C ALA A 122 10.27 -3.58 2.27
N GLU A 123 10.28 -4.80 1.71
CA GLU A 123 11.02 -5.09 0.47
C GLU A 123 10.53 -4.22 -0.71
N ALA A 124 9.22 -3.98 -0.82
CA ALA A 124 8.66 -3.10 -1.84
C ALA A 124 8.94 -1.61 -1.59
N ALA A 125 9.34 -1.24 -0.38
CA ALA A 125 9.68 0.12 0.00
C ALA A 125 11.19 0.44 -0.14
N GLU A 126 12.04 -0.58 -0.37
CA GLU A 126 13.45 -0.38 -0.75
C GLU A 126 13.58 0.21 -2.18
#